data_AF-A0A0K9PZM8-F1
#
_entry.id   AF-A0A0K9PZM8-F1
#
_cell.length_a   1.000
_cell.length_b   1.000
_cell.length_c   1.000
_cell.angle_alpha   90.00
_cell.angle_beta   90.00
_cell.angle_gamma   90.00
#
_symmetry.space_group_name_H-M   'P 1'
#
loop_
_entity.id
_entity.type
_entity.pdbx_description
1 polymer ?
#
loop_
_entity_poly.entity_id
_entity_poly.type
_entity_poly.pdbx_seq_one_letter_code
_entity_poly.pdbx_strand_id
1 'polypeptide(L)' 'MNDLVVSIAPNFAKLQSLTLSQTNPQLEDSAIEVIASCCNDIIELDISGSLNLTDWSLFLLTQAQHQQMFVLY' A
#
# COMPACT_ATOMS: atom_id res chain seq x y z
N MET A 1 -7.26 -9.59 7.39
CA MET A 1 -6.98 -8.88 6.11
C MET A 1 -5.48 -8.65 5.94
N ASN A 2 -4.77 -8.14 6.96
CA ASN A 2 -3.34 -7.85 6.89
C ASN A 2 -2.47 -8.95 6.24
N ASP A 3 -2.47 -10.15 6.81
CA ASP A 3 -1.60 -11.25 6.34
C ASP A 3 -1.92 -11.68 4.91
N LEU A 4 -3.19 -11.60 4.51
CA LEU A 4 -3.59 -11.87 3.14
C LEU A 4 -2.92 -10.88 2.20
N VAL A 5 -3.04 -9.57 2.46
CA VAL A 5 -2.43 -8.51 1.66
C VAL A 5 -0.91 -8.70 1.58
N VAL A 6 -0.26 -8.91 2.72
CA VAL A 6 1.19 -9.19 2.82
C VAL A 6 1.59 -10.37 1.93
N SER A 7 0.80 -11.45 1.91
CA SER A 7 1.13 -12.65 1.13
C SER A 7 0.92 -12.50 -0.38
N ILE A 8 -0.08 -11.69 -0.80
CA ILE A 8 -0.46 -11.64 -2.21
C ILE A 8 0.11 -10.44 -2.96
N ALA A 9 0.34 -9.30 -2.30
CA ALA A 9 0.82 -8.05 -2.91
C ALA A 9 2.09 -8.21 -3.78
N PRO A 10 3.09 -9.04 -3.42
CA PRO A 10 4.28 -9.26 -4.26
C PRO A 10 3.99 -9.79 -5.68
N ASN A 11 2.82 -10.41 -5.90
CA ASN A 11 2.44 -10.95 -7.21
C ASN A 11 1.84 -9.90 -8.15
N PHE A 12 1.65 -8.66 -7.67
CA PHE A 12 0.84 -7.64 -8.32
C PHE A 12 1.60 -6.35 -8.64
N ALA A 13 2.84 -6.47 -9.15
CA ALA A 13 3.71 -5.33 -9.44
C ALA A 13 3.12 -4.29 -10.43
N LYS A 14 2.19 -4.71 -11.29
CA LYS A 14 1.52 -3.88 -12.31
C LYS A 14 0.09 -3.46 -11.94
N LEU A 15 -0.33 -3.69 -10.70
CA LEU A 15 -1.67 -3.35 -10.25
C LEU A 15 -1.81 -1.84 -10.17
N GLN A 16 -2.84 -1.29 -10.82
CA GLN A 16 -3.06 0.16 -10.85
C GLN A 16 -4.09 0.64 -9.84
N SER A 17 -5.08 -0.19 -9.50
CA SER A 17 -6.14 0.14 -8.55
C SER A 17 -6.31 -1.01 -7.56
N LEU A 18 -6.34 -0.68 -6.27
CA LEU A 18 -6.52 -1.62 -5.17
C LEU A 18 -7.50 -1.06 -4.15
N THR A 19 -8.58 -1.79 -3.91
CA THR A 19 -9.57 -1.48 -2.86
C THR A 19 -9.48 -2.50 -1.74
N LEU A 20 -9.21 -2.02 -0.53
CA LEU A 20 -9.15 -2.78 0.71
C LEU A 20 -10.12 -2.20 1.77
N SER A 21 -11.27 -1.67 1.33
CA SER A 21 -12.27 -1.09 2.21
C SER A 21 -12.78 -2.10 3.26
N GLN A 22 -12.89 -1.66 4.52
CA GLN A 22 -13.21 -2.54 5.66
C GLN A 22 -14.29 -1.96 6.57
N THR A 23 -15.14 -2.85 7.10
CA THR A 23 -16.07 -2.53 8.20
C THR A 23 -15.53 -2.94 9.58
N ASN A 24 -14.60 -3.90 9.61
CA ASN A 24 -13.83 -4.29 10.79
C ASN A 24 -12.34 -3.99 10.52
N PRO A 25 -11.72 -3.04 11.24
CA PRO A 25 -10.33 -2.66 11.02
C PRO A 25 -9.38 -3.84 11.25
N GLN A 26 -8.70 -4.28 10.19
CA GLN A 26 -7.73 -5.39 10.25
C GLN A 26 -6.47 -5.14 9.45
N LEU A 27 -6.38 -4.02 8.73
CA LEU A 27 -5.18 -3.64 7.99
C LEU A 27 -4.23 -2.91 8.94
N GLU A 28 -2.95 -3.27 8.91
CA GLU A 28 -1.89 -2.63 9.69
C GLU A 28 -0.86 -2.01 8.75
N ASP A 29 0.02 -1.17 9.28
CA ASP A 29 1.04 -0.48 8.49
C ASP A 29 1.96 -1.46 7.75
N SER A 30 2.15 -2.69 8.26
CA SER A 30 2.94 -3.75 7.61
C SER A 30 2.40 -4.15 6.24
N ALA A 31 1.08 -4.18 6.05
CA ALA A 31 0.50 -4.42 4.74
C ALA A 31 0.74 -3.25 3.78
N ILE A 32 0.70 -2.01 4.27
CA ILE A 32 0.99 -0.81 3.47
C ILE A 32 2.46 -0.79 3.05
N GLU A 33 3.39 -1.19 3.92
CA GLU A 33 4.81 -1.33 3.60
C GLU A 33 5.04 -2.31 2.44
N VAL A 34 4.36 -3.47 2.46
CA VAL A 34 4.46 -4.46 1.38
C VAL A 34 3.83 -3.93 0.09
N ILE A 35 2.67 -3.28 0.16
CA ILE A 35 2.05 -2.65 -1.02
C ILE A 35 2.99 -1.61 -1.62
N ALA A 36 3.51 -0.71 -0.80
CA ALA A 36 4.39 0.38 -1.22
C ALA A 36 5.70 -0.14 -1.85
N SER A 37 6.23 -1.27 -1.37
CA SER A 37 7.46 -1.86 -1.91
C SER A 37 7.25 -2.74 -3.16
N CYS A 38 6.08 -3.36 -3.30
CA CYS A 38 5.84 -4.35 -4.36
C CYS A 38 4.98 -3.83 -5.51
N CYS A 39 3.97 -3.01 -5.22
CA CYS A 39 2.95 -2.56 -6.17
C CYS A 39 3.30 -1.17 -6.73
N ASN A 40 4.35 -1.12 -7.54
CA ASN A 40 4.91 0.15 -8.03
C ASN A 40 3.96 0.93 -8.95
N ASP A 41 3.10 0.26 -9.70
CA ASP A 41 2.21 0.94 -10.66
C ASP A 41 0.87 1.40 -10.05
N ILE A 42 0.71 1.36 -8.71
CA ILE A 42 -0.52 1.79 -8.04
C ILE A 42 -0.75 3.29 -8.27
N ILE A 43 -1.93 3.60 -8.78
CA ILE A 43 -2.46 4.95 -9.01
C ILE A 43 -3.58 5.24 -8.00
N GLU A 44 -4.39 4.23 -7.70
CA GLU A 44 -5.54 4.33 -6.80
C GLU A 44 -5.43 3.30 -5.67
N LEU A 45 -5.47 3.77 -4.44
CA LEU A 45 -5.50 2.93 -3.24
C LEU A 45 -6.62 3.39 -2.32
N ASP A 46 -7.65 2.56 -2.19
CA ASP A 46 -8.75 2.78 -1.24
C ASP A 46 -8.56 1.88 0.00
N ILE A 47 -8.24 2.52 1.12
CA ILE A 47 -8.04 1.90 2.45
C ILE A 47 -9.09 2.39 3.44
N SER A 48 -10.29 2.75 2.94
CA SER A 48 -11.39 3.24 3.77
C SER A 48 -11.74 2.26 4.89
N GLY A 49 -11.91 2.77 6.11
CA GLY A 49 -12.25 1.94 7.28
C GLY A 49 -11.07 1.19 7.91
N SER A 50 -9.84 1.37 7.41
CA SER A 50 -8.62 0.84 8.04
C SER A 50 -8.17 1.73 9.22
N LEU A 51 -8.90 1.66 10.33
CA LEU A 51 -8.67 2.52 11.51
C LEU A 51 -7.42 2.21 12.33
N ASN A 52 -6.70 1.11 12.03
CA ASN A 52 -5.48 0.72 12.74
C ASN A 52 -4.20 1.28 12.07
N LEU A 53 -4.33 1.99 10.95
CA LEU A 53 -3.19 2.60 10.26
C LEU A 53 -2.73 3.85 11.00
N THR A 54 -1.42 4.08 10.98
CA THR A 54 -0.80 5.28 11.55
C THR A 54 -0.23 6.18 10.46
N ASP A 55 0.26 7.36 10.85
CA ASP A 55 0.97 8.27 9.94
C ASP A 55 2.18 7.61 9.27
N TRP A 56 2.68 6.48 9.80
CA TRP A 56 3.71 5.66 9.17
C TRP A 56 3.28 5.14 7.79
N SER A 57 2.02 4.75 7.64
CA SER A 57 1.47 4.34 6.34
C SER A 57 1.54 5.45 5.30
N LEU A 58 1.24 6.69 5.69
CA LEU A 58 1.34 7.85 4.80
C LEU A 58 2.81 8.11 4.42
N PHE A 59 3.71 8.07 5.40
CA PHE A 59 5.15 8.19 5.14
C PHE A 59 5.63 7.15 4.12
N LEU A 60 5.31 5.87 4.31
CA LEU A 60 5.69 4.78 3.41
C LEU A 60 5.18 4.99 1.97
N LEU A 61 3.91 5.37 1.82
CA LEU A 61 3.32 5.62 0.49
C LEU A 61 4.02 6.78 -0.24
N THR A 62 4.38 7.85 0.48
CA THR A 62 5.14 8.95 -0.12
C THR A 62 6.55 8.53 -0.52
N GLN A 63 7.23 7.70 0.28
CA GLN A 63 8.57 7.20 -0.03
C GLN A 63 8.58 6.33 -1.29
N ALA A 64 7.60 5.43 -1.43
CA ALA A 64 7.50 4.57 -2.60
C ALA A 64 7.30 5.36 -3.90
N GLN A 65 6.48 6.42 -3.87
CA GLN A 65 6.29 7.30 -5.03
C GLN A 65 7.55 8.13 -5.35
N HIS A 66 8.31 8.54 -4.34
CA HIS A 66 9.58 9.25 -4.55
C HIS A 66 10.67 8.37 -5.18
N GLN A 67 10.67 7.05 -4.96
CA GLN A 67 11.62 6.14 -5.64
C GLN A 67 11.41 6.08 -7.17
N GLN A 68 10.26 6.51 -7.69
CA GLN A 68 10.05 6.66 -9.14
C GLN A 68 10.50 8.02 -9.69
N MET A 69 10.65 9.03 -8.82
CA MET A 69 10.99 10.40 -9.22
C MET A 69 12.50 10.67 -9.26
N PHE A 70 13.33 9.78 -8.70
CA PHE A 70 14.80 9.95 -8.68
C PHE A 70 15.56 9.46 -9.94
N VAL A 71 14.86 9.09 -11.02
CA VAL A 71 15.50 8.71 -12.31
C VAL A 71 15.42 9.82 -13.37
N LEU A 72 15.30 11.08 -12.95
CA LEU A 72 15.36 12.22 -13.87
C LEU A 72 16.32 13.30 -13.34
N TYR A 73 17.61 13.00 -13.25
CA TYR A 73 18.74 13.93 -13.52
C TYR A 73 20.00 13.14 -13.87
#